data_AF-A0A6A5JXV4-F1
#
_entry.id   AF-A0A6A5JXV4-F1
#
_cell.length_a   1.000
_cell.length_b   1.000
_cell.length_c   1.000
_cell.angle_alpha   90.00
_cell.angle_beta   90.00
_cell.angle_gamma   90.00
#
_symmetry.space_group_name_H-M   'P 1'
#
loop_
_entity.id
_entity.type
_entity.pdbx_description
1 polymer ?
#
loop_
_entity_poly.entity_id
_entity_poly.type
_entity_poly.pdbx_seq_one_letter_code
_entity_poly.pdbx_strand_id
1 'polypeptide(L)'
;MGRITKPDSIDWDHVKSWISFCGGGAHQNSGSNWKTPRQISLLRMLAIDVHTACVSAIPQSAEYVALSYQWGTDQKLKLKIDNKARLETPGFFDTEGCQPSRTIVDAMEVVRRLGHRYLWVDALCIIQDSQEDLDQNVNMMDQIYYNAALTIVAAAGVNAEHGLPGVSVARTEHQIRTVVDGITIANMLEPAAGAITFSRWNTRGWTYQERLLSKKLLTFTDSQVFYHC
;
A
#
# COMPACT_ATOMS: atom_id res chain seq x y z
N MET A 1 10.02 22.36 10.38
CA MET A 1 8.76 22.98 10.85
C MET A 1 7.73 21.87 11.02
N GLY A 2 7.25 21.63 12.24
CA GLY A 2 6.27 20.57 12.51
C GLY A 2 4.89 20.93 11.96
N ARG A 3 4.17 19.96 11.40
CA ARG A 3 2.79 20.16 10.89
C ARG A 3 1.76 19.56 11.84
N ILE A 4 0.59 20.17 11.82
CA ILE A 4 -0.61 19.72 12.54
C ILE A 4 -1.18 18.50 11.81
N THR A 5 -1.25 17.36 12.50
CA THR A 5 -1.94 16.16 11.99
C THR A 5 -3.43 16.20 12.36
N LYS A 6 -4.31 15.81 11.42
CA LYS A 6 -5.74 15.64 11.69
C LYS A 6 -6.00 14.20 12.15
N PRO A 7 -6.70 13.94 13.26
CA PRO A 7 -6.98 12.58 13.74
C PRO A 7 -7.65 11.66 12.72
N ASP A 8 -8.69 12.17 12.03
CA ASP A 8 -9.62 11.34 11.25
C ASP A 8 -9.45 11.49 9.74
N SER A 9 -8.43 12.20 9.28
CA SER A 9 -8.27 12.48 7.85
C SER A 9 -6.83 12.63 7.40
N ILE A 10 -6.63 12.37 6.12
CA ILE A 10 -5.39 12.60 5.39
C ILE A 10 -5.56 13.84 4.51
N ASP A 11 -4.53 14.68 4.52
CA ASP A 11 -4.38 15.76 3.56
C ASP A 11 -3.86 15.20 2.24
N TRP A 12 -4.79 14.84 1.35
CA TRP A 12 -4.46 14.17 0.08
C TRP A 12 -3.74 15.07 -0.90
N ASP A 13 -3.98 16.38 -0.87
CA ASP A 13 -3.25 17.34 -1.71
C ASP A 13 -1.78 17.39 -1.27
N HIS A 14 -1.53 17.30 0.04
CA HIS A 14 -0.17 17.19 0.52
C HIS A 14 0.51 15.87 0.13
N VAL A 15 -0.18 14.73 0.24
CA VAL A 15 0.37 13.44 -0.20
C VAL A 15 0.70 13.46 -1.70
N LYS A 16 -0.19 14.02 -2.52
CA LYS A 16 0.06 14.20 -3.96
C LYS A 16 1.28 15.09 -4.21
N SER A 17 1.44 16.16 -3.43
CA SER A 17 2.60 17.05 -3.54
C SER A 17 3.92 16.34 -3.24
N TRP A 18 3.96 15.43 -2.27
CA TRP A 18 5.13 14.60 -1.96
C TRP A 18 5.50 13.69 -3.14
N ILE A 19 4.49 12.99 -3.68
CA ILE A 19 4.67 12.06 -4.81
C ILE A 19 5.18 12.81 -6.05
N SER A 20 4.62 14.00 -6.34
CA SER A 20 5.06 14.81 -7.48
C SER A 20 6.46 15.39 -7.30
N PHE A 21 6.82 15.80 -6.08
CA PHE A 21 8.15 16.36 -5.79
C PHE A 21 9.25 15.34 -6.07
N CYS A 22 9.02 14.08 -5.71
CA CYS A 22 9.96 13.01 -5.98
C CYS A 22 10.08 12.64 -7.47
N GLY A 23 9.00 12.81 -8.25
CA GLY A 23 9.02 12.61 -9.71
C GLY A 23 9.79 13.69 -10.48
N GLY A 24 9.93 14.89 -9.90
CA GLY A 24 10.57 16.05 -10.51
C GLY A 24 12.08 16.11 -10.30
N GLY A 25 12.84 15.19 -10.92
CA GLY A 25 14.27 15.37 -11.24
C GLY A 25 15.31 15.46 -10.10
N ALA A 26 14.93 15.68 -8.84
CA ALA A 26 15.88 15.90 -7.74
C ALA A 26 16.71 14.65 -7.37
N HIS A 27 16.25 13.45 -7.73
CA HIS A 27 16.91 12.17 -7.42
C HIS A 27 17.38 11.39 -8.66
N GLN A 28 17.36 11.97 -9.87
CA GLN A 28 17.83 11.27 -11.08
C GLN A 28 19.36 11.07 -11.14
N ASN A 29 20.13 11.63 -10.19
CA ASN A 29 21.60 11.57 -10.18
C ASN A 29 22.20 10.62 -9.14
N SER A 30 21.47 9.61 -8.69
CA SER A 30 22.08 8.46 -8.01
C SER A 30 22.42 7.39 -9.05
N GLY A 31 23.56 7.58 -9.72
CA GLY A 31 24.10 6.65 -10.70
C GLY A 31 24.24 5.25 -10.13
N SER A 32 23.36 4.34 -10.54
CA SER A 32 23.62 2.92 -10.48
C SER A 32 23.58 2.39 -11.91
N ASN A 33 24.71 1.85 -12.38
CA ASN A 33 24.84 1.08 -13.62
C ASN A 33 24.08 -0.26 -13.54
N TRP A 34 22.92 -0.30 -12.87
CA TRP A 34 22.11 -1.50 -12.80
C TRP A 34 21.35 -1.63 -14.11
N LYS A 35 21.59 -2.76 -14.79
CA LYS A 35 20.98 -3.11 -16.07
C LYS A 35 19.48 -2.84 -16.03
N THR A 36 18.96 -2.36 -17.16
CA THR A 36 17.54 -2.16 -17.48
C THR A 36 16.65 -3.17 -16.73
N PRO A 37 15.51 -2.73 -16.13
CA PRO A 37 14.61 -3.63 -15.43
C PRO A 37 14.34 -4.84 -16.31
N ARG A 38 14.52 -6.05 -15.77
CA ARG A 38 13.99 -7.25 -16.42
C ARG A 38 12.52 -6.98 -16.67
N GLN A 39 12.20 -6.80 -17.95
CA GLN A 39 10.86 -6.55 -18.43
C GLN A 39 9.99 -7.67 -17.84
N ILE A 40 8.89 -7.33 -17.16
CA ILE A 40 7.86 -8.29 -16.69
C ILE A 40 7.17 -8.86 -17.94
N SER A 41 7.92 -9.55 -18.79
CA SER A 41 7.60 -9.82 -20.19
C SER A 41 6.77 -11.07 -20.39
N LEU A 42 6.57 -11.85 -19.34
CA LEU A 42 6.02 -13.20 -19.47
C LEU A 42 4.84 -13.47 -18.56
N LEU A 43 4.47 -12.56 -17.64
CA LEU A 43 3.38 -12.80 -16.71
C LEU A 43 2.21 -11.86 -16.96
N ARG A 44 1.05 -12.49 -17.18
CA ARG A 44 -0.25 -11.85 -17.12
C ARG A 44 -0.56 -11.56 -15.65
N MET A 45 -0.12 -10.42 -15.16
CA MET A 45 -0.37 -10.00 -13.78
C MET A 45 -1.85 -9.68 -13.56
N LEU A 46 -2.36 -10.09 -12.41
CA LEU A 46 -3.67 -9.67 -11.92
C LEU A 46 -3.51 -8.47 -10.97
N ALA A 47 -4.49 -7.59 -10.99
CA ALA A 47 -4.64 -6.53 -10.00
C ALA A 47 -6.12 -6.25 -9.78
N ILE A 48 -6.46 -5.66 -8.64
CA ILE A 48 -7.76 -5.07 -8.40
C ILE A 48 -7.85 -3.79 -9.25
N ASP A 49 -8.82 -3.73 -10.15
CA ASP A 49 -9.20 -2.50 -10.81
C ASP A 49 -10.16 -1.75 -9.88
N VAL A 50 -9.70 -0.66 -9.28
CA VAL A 50 -10.49 0.10 -8.29
C VAL A 50 -11.65 0.86 -8.92
N HIS A 51 -11.70 0.99 -10.25
CA HIS A 51 -12.82 1.63 -10.94
C HIS A 51 -13.95 0.65 -11.24
N THR A 52 -13.62 -0.61 -11.56
CA THR A 52 -14.62 -1.67 -11.80
C THR A 52 -14.84 -2.56 -10.59
N ALA A 53 -14.17 -2.30 -9.47
CA ALA A 53 -14.29 -3.02 -8.21
C ALA A 53 -14.22 -4.55 -8.37
N CYS A 54 -13.24 -5.02 -9.16
CA CYS A 54 -13.01 -6.45 -9.40
C CYS A 54 -11.54 -6.74 -9.69
N VAL A 55 -11.15 -8.02 -9.64
CA VAL A 55 -9.84 -8.48 -10.10
C VAL A 55 -9.81 -8.49 -11.61
N SER A 56 -8.73 -8.03 -12.23
CA SER A 56 -8.57 -8.07 -13.68
C SER A 56 -7.11 -8.31 -14.06
N ALA A 57 -6.91 -8.92 -15.22
CA ALA A 57 -5.59 -8.95 -15.83
C ALA A 57 -5.22 -7.56 -16.32
N ILE A 58 -4.02 -7.09 -15.97
CA ILE A 58 -3.56 -5.77 -16.35
C ILE A 58 -2.62 -5.81 -17.55
N PRO A 59 -2.62 -4.78 -18.40
CA PRO A 59 -1.62 -4.62 -19.45
C PRO A 59 -0.21 -4.61 -18.87
N GLN A 60 0.76 -5.12 -19.62
CA GLN A 60 2.16 -5.19 -19.18
C GLN A 60 2.78 -3.81 -18.91
N SER A 61 2.30 -2.77 -19.60
CA SER A 61 2.72 -1.38 -19.43
C SER A 61 1.89 -0.61 -18.38
N ALA A 62 0.93 -1.26 -17.73
CA ALA A 62 0.07 -0.60 -16.76
C ALA A 62 0.85 -0.27 -15.48
N GLU A 63 0.73 0.97 -15.02
CA GLU A 63 1.17 1.34 -13.69
C GLU A 63 0.20 0.79 -12.63
N TYR A 64 0.76 0.27 -11.54
CA TYR A 64 -0.01 -0.25 -10.41
C TYR A 64 0.62 0.17 -9.09
N VAL A 65 -0.19 0.14 -8.05
CA VAL A 65 0.22 0.33 -6.67
C VAL A 65 0.21 -1.03 -5.98
N ALA A 66 1.21 -1.34 -5.17
CA ALA A 66 1.24 -2.56 -4.38
C ALA A 66 0.77 -2.29 -2.95
N LEU A 67 0.10 -3.26 -2.31
CA LEU A 67 -0.20 -3.22 -0.88
C LEU A 67 0.69 -4.21 -0.12
N SER A 68 1.43 -3.68 0.84
CA SER A 68 2.20 -4.44 1.82
C SER A 68 1.48 -4.35 3.18
N TYR A 69 0.98 -5.47 3.67
CA TYR A 69 0.15 -5.54 4.88
C TYR A 69 0.27 -6.89 5.58
N GLN A 70 -0.28 -6.99 6.79
CA GLN A 70 -0.32 -8.26 7.53
C GLN A 70 -1.68 -8.92 7.38
N TRP A 71 -1.68 -10.20 6.97
CA TRP A 71 -2.89 -10.99 6.93
C TRP A 71 -3.45 -11.28 8.33
N GLY A 72 -2.58 -11.46 9.33
CA GLY A 72 -2.92 -12.07 10.60
C GLY A 72 -2.88 -13.60 10.47
N THR A 73 -3.89 -14.30 11.00
CA THR A 73 -3.99 -15.77 10.90
C THR A 73 -4.47 -16.24 9.53
N ASP A 74 -5.40 -15.51 8.91
CA ASP A 74 -5.97 -15.83 7.60
C ASP A 74 -6.55 -14.58 6.90
N GLN A 75 -6.95 -14.71 5.64
CA GLN A 75 -7.68 -13.68 4.90
C GLN A 75 -9.12 -14.10 4.65
N LYS A 76 -10.04 -13.15 4.83
CA LYS A 76 -11.48 -13.33 4.56
C LYS A 76 -11.76 -13.76 3.12
N LEU A 77 -10.98 -13.21 2.18
CA LEU A 77 -11.13 -13.46 0.75
C LEU A 77 -9.75 -13.67 0.13
N LYS A 78 -9.64 -14.73 -0.65
CA LYS A 78 -8.43 -15.13 -1.38
C LYS A 78 -8.81 -15.50 -2.80
N LEU A 79 -7.96 -15.17 -3.76
CA LEU A 79 -8.10 -15.67 -5.12
C LEU A 79 -7.76 -17.16 -5.14
N LYS A 80 -8.69 -17.96 -5.66
CA LYS A 80 -8.59 -19.40 -5.88
C LYS A 80 -9.07 -19.74 -7.27
N ILE A 81 -8.71 -20.93 -7.76
CA ILE A 81 -9.14 -21.39 -9.09
C ILE A 81 -10.67 -21.38 -9.22
N ASP A 82 -11.38 -21.84 -8.17
CA ASP A 82 -12.84 -22.00 -8.17
C ASP A 82 -13.63 -20.69 -8.11
N ASN A 83 -13.06 -19.64 -7.52
CA ASN A 83 -13.72 -18.35 -7.33
C ASN A 83 -13.21 -17.25 -8.26
N LYS A 84 -12.18 -17.52 -9.07
CA LYS A 84 -11.55 -16.58 -9.99
C LYS A 84 -12.55 -15.86 -10.90
N ALA A 85 -13.43 -16.62 -11.57
CA ALA A 85 -14.41 -16.04 -12.48
C ALA A 85 -15.37 -15.06 -11.78
N ARG A 86 -15.71 -15.31 -10.51
CA ARG A 86 -16.54 -14.41 -9.71
C ARG A 86 -15.77 -13.15 -9.32
N LEU A 87 -14.51 -13.29 -8.89
CA LEU A 87 -13.65 -12.16 -8.55
C LEU A 87 -13.37 -11.25 -9.75
N GLU A 88 -13.42 -11.78 -10.98
CA GLU A 88 -13.27 -11.00 -12.22
C GLU A 88 -14.55 -10.32 -12.70
N THR A 89 -15.69 -10.56 -12.01
CA THR A 89 -16.97 -9.95 -12.39
C THR A 89 -16.97 -8.46 -11.96
N PRO A 90 -17.20 -7.51 -12.88
CA PRO A 90 -17.29 -6.09 -12.52
C PRO A 90 -18.32 -5.83 -11.41
N GLY A 91 -17.94 -5.02 -10.42
CA GLY A 91 -18.77 -4.72 -9.24
C GLY A 91 -18.76 -5.83 -8.17
N PHE A 92 -17.91 -6.86 -8.29
CA PHE A 92 -17.85 -7.94 -7.31
C PHE A 92 -17.59 -7.41 -5.89
N PHE A 93 -16.62 -6.50 -5.71
CA PHE A 93 -16.30 -5.95 -4.39
C PHE A 93 -17.34 -4.94 -3.87
N ASP A 94 -18.24 -4.46 -4.73
CA ASP A 94 -19.36 -3.59 -4.32
C ASP A 94 -20.57 -4.39 -3.83
N THR A 95 -20.58 -5.71 -4.07
CA THR A 95 -21.65 -6.60 -3.63
C THR A 95 -21.56 -6.89 -2.14
N GLU A 96 -22.69 -6.84 -1.43
CA GLU A 96 -22.76 -7.13 0.00
C GLU A 96 -22.18 -8.51 0.33
N GLY A 97 -21.32 -8.57 1.34
CA GLY A 97 -20.65 -9.80 1.77
C GLY A 97 -19.44 -10.21 0.91
N CYS A 98 -19.20 -9.57 -0.24
CA CYS A 98 -18.09 -9.87 -1.14
C CYS A 98 -16.88 -8.93 -0.95
N GLN A 99 -16.96 -7.98 -0.02
CA GLN A 99 -15.87 -7.05 0.25
C GLN A 99 -14.64 -7.78 0.84
N PRO A 100 -13.43 -7.39 0.41
CA PRO A 100 -12.19 -7.88 1.01
C PRO A 100 -12.03 -7.28 2.42
N SER A 101 -10.94 -7.65 3.10
CA SER A 101 -10.61 -7.13 4.42
C SER A 101 -10.46 -5.60 4.42
N ARG A 102 -10.77 -4.96 5.56
CA ARG A 102 -10.83 -3.49 5.66
C ARG A 102 -9.58 -2.77 5.16
N THR A 103 -8.38 -3.29 5.46
CA THR A 103 -7.12 -2.71 4.99
C THR A 103 -7.01 -2.68 3.46
N ILE A 104 -7.56 -3.69 2.77
CA ILE A 104 -7.60 -3.74 1.30
C ILE A 104 -8.60 -2.73 0.76
N VAL A 105 -9.79 -2.62 1.38
CA VAL A 105 -10.80 -1.62 1.00
C VAL A 105 -10.23 -0.20 1.13
N ASP A 106 -9.54 0.09 2.24
CA ASP A 106 -8.90 1.38 2.44
C ASP A 106 -7.79 1.62 1.41
N ALA A 107 -6.99 0.60 1.08
CA ALA A 107 -5.96 0.71 0.06
C ALA A 107 -6.56 0.99 -1.33
N MET A 108 -7.69 0.39 -1.69
CA MET A 108 -8.41 0.70 -2.93
C MET A 108 -8.82 2.18 -2.97
N GLU A 109 -9.32 2.72 -1.85
CA GLU A 109 -9.67 4.14 -1.73
C GLU A 109 -8.43 5.04 -1.84
N VAL A 110 -7.30 4.67 -1.24
CA VAL A 110 -6.02 5.39 -1.41
C VAL A 110 -5.61 5.45 -2.87
N VAL A 111 -5.61 4.30 -3.56
CA VAL A 111 -5.27 4.20 -4.99
C VAL A 111 -6.14 5.14 -5.82
N ARG A 112 -7.47 5.10 -5.60
CA ARG A 112 -8.42 6.00 -6.27
C ARG A 112 -8.14 7.47 -5.99
N ARG A 113 -7.86 7.84 -4.74
CA ARG A 113 -7.57 9.25 -4.36
C ARG A 113 -6.27 9.78 -4.94
N LEU A 114 -5.28 8.91 -5.11
CA LEU A 114 -3.99 9.25 -5.72
C LEU A 114 -4.06 9.29 -7.26
N GLY A 115 -5.17 8.88 -7.87
CA GLY A 115 -5.37 8.90 -9.31
C GLY A 115 -4.78 7.68 -10.03
N HIS A 116 -4.47 6.62 -9.29
CA HIS A 116 -4.10 5.32 -9.86
C HIS A 116 -5.33 4.43 -10.04
N ARG A 117 -5.20 3.37 -10.84
CA ARG A 117 -6.30 2.45 -11.17
C ARG A 117 -6.13 1.06 -10.60
N TYR A 118 -4.90 0.53 -10.62
CA TYR A 118 -4.63 -0.86 -10.31
C TYR A 118 -3.97 -1.01 -8.94
N LEU A 119 -4.53 -1.87 -8.10
CA LEU A 119 -3.97 -2.27 -6.82
C LEU A 119 -3.58 -3.75 -6.85
N TRP A 120 -2.30 -4.04 -6.67
CA TRP A 120 -1.80 -5.40 -6.48
C TRP A 120 -1.84 -5.78 -4.99
N VAL A 121 -2.43 -6.93 -4.70
CA VAL A 121 -2.57 -7.51 -3.36
C VAL A 121 -2.30 -9.00 -3.45
N ASP A 122 -1.30 -9.50 -2.74
CA ASP A 122 -0.88 -10.91 -2.76
C ASP A 122 -2.07 -11.90 -2.63
N ALA A 123 -2.97 -11.67 -1.68
CA ALA A 123 -4.12 -12.53 -1.40
C ALA A 123 -5.12 -12.62 -2.55
N LEU A 124 -5.24 -11.58 -3.39
CA LEU A 124 -6.27 -11.43 -4.41
C LEU A 124 -5.73 -11.41 -5.84
N CYS A 125 -4.40 -11.33 -6.01
CA CYS A 125 -3.73 -11.25 -7.29
C CYS A 125 -2.87 -12.49 -7.59
N ILE A 126 -2.72 -13.39 -6.62
CA ILE A 126 -2.06 -14.71 -6.76
C ILE A 126 -3.10 -15.79 -6.47
N ILE A 127 -3.15 -16.83 -7.31
CA ILE A 127 -4.02 -17.99 -7.11
C ILE A 127 -3.45 -18.84 -5.96
N GLN A 128 -4.11 -18.79 -4.80
CA GLN A 128 -3.58 -19.31 -3.53
C GLN A 128 -3.62 -20.83 -3.40
N ASP A 129 -4.39 -21.51 -4.24
CA ASP A 129 -4.49 -22.98 -4.31
C ASP A 129 -3.76 -23.57 -5.53
N SER A 130 -2.94 -22.75 -6.22
CA SER A 130 -2.05 -23.18 -7.30
C SER A 130 -0.60 -23.03 -6.87
N GLN A 131 0.09 -24.16 -6.68
CA GLN A 131 1.51 -24.15 -6.30
C GLN A 131 2.38 -23.47 -7.38
N GLU A 132 2.02 -23.65 -8.65
CA GLU A 132 2.72 -23.01 -9.77
C GLU A 132 2.62 -21.48 -9.69
N ASP A 133 1.41 -20.94 -9.47
CA ASP A 133 1.22 -19.49 -9.33
C ASP A 133 1.94 -18.94 -8.10
N LEU A 134 1.88 -19.66 -6.97
CA LEU A 134 2.59 -19.27 -5.75
C LEU A 134 4.10 -19.22 -6.00
N ASP A 135 4.69 -20.27 -6.55
CA ASP A 135 6.14 -20.34 -6.80
C ASP A 135 6.59 -19.27 -7.79
N GLN A 136 5.83 -19.05 -8.87
CA GLN A 136 6.13 -18.00 -9.85
C GLN A 136 6.12 -16.61 -9.21
N ASN A 137 5.08 -16.29 -8.42
CA ASN A 137 4.96 -14.97 -7.80
C ASN A 137 5.98 -14.77 -6.68
N VAL A 138 6.25 -15.79 -5.83
CA VAL A 138 7.28 -15.72 -4.78
C VAL A 138 8.66 -15.42 -5.37
N ASN A 139 9.01 -16.06 -6.48
CA ASN A 139 10.28 -15.82 -7.19
C ASN A 139 10.35 -14.43 -7.86
N MET A 140 9.24 -13.69 -7.94
CA MET A 140 9.13 -12.40 -8.60
C MET A 140 8.64 -11.28 -7.68
N MET A 141 8.46 -11.54 -6.38
CA MET A 141 8.04 -10.53 -5.40
C MET A 141 8.95 -9.30 -5.45
N ASP A 142 10.25 -9.52 -5.65
CA ASP A 142 11.23 -8.46 -5.81
C ASP A 142 10.90 -7.50 -6.95
N GLN A 143 10.54 -8.05 -8.12
CA GLN A 143 10.18 -7.30 -9.31
C GLN A 143 8.79 -6.66 -9.19
N ILE A 144 7.85 -7.28 -8.50
CA ILE A 144 6.52 -6.71 -8.27
C ILE A 144 6.65 -5.40 -7.47
N TYR A 145 7.32 -5.44 -6.32
CA TYR A 145 7.50 -4.23 -5.51
C TYR A 145 8.43 -3.20 -6.17
N TYR A 146 9.45 -3.64 -6.91
CA TYR A 146 10.37 -2.72 -7.61
C TYR A 146 9.71 -1.95 -8.77
N ASN A 147 8.78 -2.58 -9.48
CA ASN A 147 8.09 -1.97 -10.63
C ASN A 147 6.78 -1.28 -10.26
N ALA A 148 6.29 -1.42 -9.02
CA ALA A 148 5.16 -0.67 -8.53
C ALA A 148 5.43 0.84 -8.59
N ALA A 149 4.43 1.62 -9.00
CA ALA A 149 4.51 3.08 -9.01
C ALA A 149 4.59 3.66 -7.58
N LEU A 150 3.98 2.96 -6.64
CA LEU A 150 3.96 3.25 -5.21
C LEU A 150 3.65 1.94 -4.47
N THR A 151 4.20 1.77 -3.27
CA THR A 151 3.77 0.72 -2.35
C THR A 151 3.12 1.34 -1.12
N ILE A 152 1.87 0.98 -0.86
CA ILE A 152 1.15 1.31 0.36
C ILE A 152 1.59 0.32 1.44
N VAL A 153 2.04 0.83 2.59
CA VAL A 153 2.43 -0.01 3.73
C VAL A 153 1.44 0.19 4.87
N ALA A 154 0.73 -0.87 5.24
CA ALA A 154 -0.10 -0.92 6.43
C ALA A 154 0.76 -1.34 7.63
N ALA A 155 1.42 -0.36 8.27
CA ALA A 155 2.25 -0.59 9.45
C ALA A 155 1.47 -0.51 10.77
N ALA A 156 0.24 0.01 10.73
CA ALA A 156 -0.70 0.02 11.85
C ALA A 156 -1.46 -1.31 11.97
N GLY A 157 -1.75 -1.71 13.21
CA GLY A 157 -2.54 -2.90 13.49
C GLY A 157 -1.79 -4.23 13.40
N VAL A 158 -2.55 -5.33 13.54
CA VAL A 158 -2.00 -6.69 13.66
C VAL A 158 -2.58 -7.68 12.65
N ASN A 159 -3.56 -7.23 11.84
CA ASN A 159 -4.24 -8.05 10.84
C ASN A 159 -4.90 -7.17 9.77
N ALA A 160 -5.46 -7.81 8.74
CA ALA A 160 -6.03 -7.15 7.58
C ALA A 160 -7.36 -6.42 7.82
N GLU A 161 -8.01 -6.63 8.96
CA GLU A 161 -9.27 -5.96 9.32
C GLU A 161 -9.05 -4.65 10.08
N HIS A 162 -7.80 -4.31 10.39
CA HIS A 162 -7.48 -3.10 11.13
C HIS A 162 -7.86 -1.82 10.35
N GLY A 163 -7.68 -1.81 9.02
CA GLY A 163 -7.83 -0.61 8.21
C GLY A 163 -6.56 0.26 8.19
N LEU A 164 -6.61 1.34 7.42
CA LEU A 164 -5.54 2.33 7.31
C LEU A 164 -5.89 3.59 8.10
N PRO A 165 -5.12 3.96 9.15
CA PRO A 165 -5.39 5.16 9.94
C PRO A 165 -5.42 6.46 9.14
N GLY A 166 -6.50 7.22 9.32
CA GLY A 166 -6.82 8.43 8.57
C GLY A 166 -7.54 8.20 7.24
N VAL A 167 -7.87 6.96 6.88
CA VAL A 167 -8.71 6.59 5.72
C VAL A 167 -10.12 6.24 6.18
N SER A 168 -10.34 5.05 6.76
CA SER A 168 -11.64 4.64 7.33
C SER A 168 -11.62 4.43 8.85
N VAL A 169 -10.44 4.48 9.47
CA VAL A 169 -10.25 4.39 10.93
C VAL A 169 -9.51 5.60 11.44
N ALA A 170 -9.88 6.09 12.62
CA ALA A 170 -9.19 7.20 13.27
C ALA A 170 -7.77 6.77 13.69
N ARG A 171 -6.83 7.72 13.69
CA ARG A 171 -5.51 7.52 14.30
C ARG A 171 -5.67 7.31 15.80
N THR A 172 -4.86 6.46 16.40
CA THR A 172 -4.93 6.19 17.85
C THR A 172 -4.02 7.12 18.64
N GLU A 173 -2.98 7.68 18.01
CA GLU A 173 -2.12 8.70 18.60
C GLU A 173 -2.40 10.10 18.05
N HIS A 174 -2.37 11.08 18.95
CA HIS A 174 -2.70 12.46 18.63
C HIS A 174 -1.65 13.43 19.16
N GLN A 175 -1.45 14.52 18.42
CA GLN A 175 -0.68 15.64 18.92
C GLN A 175 -1.44 16.31 20.07
N ILE A 176 -0.81 16.37 21.24
CA ILE A 176 -1.24 17.22 22.34
C ILE A 176 -0.85 18.65 21.95
N ARG A 177 -1.83 19.55 21.99
CA ARG A 177 -1.68 20.95 21.59
C ARG A 177 -2.01 21.87 22.75
N THR A 178 -1.26 22.96 22.86
CA THR A 178 -1.58 24.07 23.75
C THR A 178 -1.25 25.40 23.08
N VAL A 179 -1.88 26.47 23.53
CA VAL A 179 -1.60 27.83 23.10
C VAL A 179 -1.02 28.59 24.27
N VAL A 180 0.19 29.09 24.11
CA VAL A 180 0.89 29.92 25.11
C VAL A 180 1.21 31.24 24.46
N ASP A 181 0.64 32.34 24.96
CA ASP A 181 0.82 33.70 24.44
C ASP A 181 0.57 33.83 22.93
N GLY A 182 -0.48 33.16 22.42
CA GLY A 182 -0.84 33.15 21.00
C GLY A 182 0.03 32.24 20.12
N ILE A 183 1.03 31.58 20.69
CA ILE A 183 1.88 30.61 20.00
C ILE A 183 1.30 29.21 20.20
N THR A 184 1.03 28.50 19.10
CA THR A 184 0.60 27.10 19.15
C THR A 184 1.81 26.19 19.33
N ILE A 185 1.84 25.45 20.44
CA ILE A 185 2.87 24.46 20.75
C ILE A 185 2.23 23.07 20.65
N ALA A 186 2.94 22.13 20.02
CA ALA A 186 2.52 20.75 19.89
C ALA A 186 3.69 19.82 20.17
N ASN A 187 3.43 18.65 20.76
CA ASN A 187 4.45 17.60 20.83
C ASN A 187 4.77 17.04 19.44
N MET A 188 5.99 16.54 19.27
CA MET A 188 6.33 15.72 18.12
C MET A 188 5.76 14.32 18.32
N LEU A 189 5.05 13.81 17.32
CA LEU A 189 4.67 12.39 17.26
C LEU A 189 5.89 11.54 16.93
N GLU A 190 5.78 10.23 17.19
CA GLU A 190 6.89 9.31 16.99
C GLU A 190 7.46 9.41 15.56
N PRO A 191 8.79 9.61 15.41
CA PRO A 191 9.40 9.72 14.09
C PRO A 191 9.18 8.45 13.25
N ALA A 192 9.12 8.62 11.93
CA ALA A 192 8.96 7.52 10.97
C ALA A 192 9.89 6.34 11.24
N ALA A 193 11.15 6.62 11.58
CA ALA A 193 12.14 5.60 11.87
C ALA A 193 11.75 4.71 13.06
N GLY A 194 11.21 5.27 14.16
CA GLY A 194 10.73 4.51 15.32
C GLY A 194 9.47 3.74 14.99
N ALA A 195 8.44 4.46 14.52
CA ALA A 195 7.12 3.89 14.22
C ALA A 195 7.18 2.74 13.18
N ILE A 196 8.05 2.85 12.17
CA ILE A 196 8.24 1.80 11.17
C ILE A 196 9.10 0.68 11.74
N THR A 197 10.22 0.98 12.43
CA THR A 197 11.15 -0.06 12.92
C THR A 197 10.51 -0.98 13.94
N PHE A 198 9.69 -0.43 14.84
CA PHE A 198 9.02 -1.18 15.90
C PHE A 198 7.65 -1.73 15.50
N SER A 199 7.14 -1.39 14.31
CA SER A 199 5.90 -1.97 13.80
C SER A 199 6.04 -3.49 13.68
N ARG A 200 4.96 -4.22 13.97
CA ARG A 200 4.91 -5.67 13.70
C ARG A 200 5.12 -5.97 12.21
N TRP A 201 4.76 -5.05 11.33
CA TRP A 201 5.07 -5.15 9.91
C TRP A 201 6.57 -5.40 9.69
N ASN A 202 7.45 -4.67 10.37
CA ASN A 202 8.90 -4.76 10.18
C ASN A 202 9.57 -6.00 10.86
N THR A 203 8.82 -6.89 11.53
CA THR A 203 9.38 -8.10 12.17
C THR A 203 9.40 -9.35 11.28
N ARG A 204 8.90 -9.27 10.04
CA ARG A 204 8.81 -10.41 9.11
C ARG A 204 9.93 -10.35 8.06
N GLY A 205 10.53 -11.50 7.75
CA GLY A 205 11.60 -11.58 6.73
C GLY A 205 11.17 -11.06 5.35
N TRP A 206 9.89 -11.17 5.00
CA TRP A 206 9.33 -10.71 3.73
C TRP A 206 9.23 -9.18 3.63
N THR A 207 8.91 -8.47 4.72
CA THR A 207 8.73 -7.00 4.69
C THR A 207 10.03 -6.24 4.50
N TYR A 208 11.18 -6.89 4.76
CA TYR A 208 12.49 -6.36 4.43
C TYR A 208 12.68 -6.20 2.90
N GLN A 209 12.23 -7.19 2.10
CA GLN A 209 12.28 -7.09 0.64
C GLN A 209 11.32 -6.02 0.12
N GLU A 210 10.11 -5.95 0.67
CA GLU A 210 9.07 -4.99 0.27
C GLU A 210 9.50 -3.54 0.55
N ARG A 211 10.17 -3.31 1.69
CA ARG A 211 10.72 -2.01 2.08
C ARG A 211 11.94 -1.60 1.26
N LEU A 212 12.88 -2.53 1.01
CA LEU A 212 14.12 -2.20 0.32
C LEU A 212 13.95 -2.03 -1.19
N LEU A 213 13.00 -2.73 -1.79
CA LEU A 213 12.87 -2.80 -3.24
C LEU A 213 11.85 -1.80 -3.80
N SER A 214 10.92 -1.33 -2.98
CA SER A 214 9.98 -0.27 -3.40
C SER A 214 10.70 1.07 -3.54
N LYS A 215 10.59 1.69 -4.72
CA LYS A 215 11.17 3.02 -4.99
C LYS A 215 10.47 4.13 -4.21
N LYS A 216 9.19 3.95 -3.92
CA LYS A 216 8.31 4.91 -3.25
C LYS A 216 7.43 4.15 -2.26
N LEU A 217 7.42 4.58 -1.01
CA LEU A 217 6.62 3.99 0.07
C LEU A 217 5.67 5.04 0.63
N LEU A 218 4.39 4.69 0.79
CA LEU A 218 3.42 5.46 1.56
C LEU A 218 3.00 4.62 2.77
N THR A 219 3.58 4.92 3.93
CA THR A 219 3.44 4.11 5.14
C THR A 219 2.43 4.72 6.08
N PHE A 220 1.41 3.93 6.43
CA PHE A 220 0.36 4.27 7.37
C PHE A 220 0.68 3.64 8.72
N THR A 221 0.91 4.48 9.73
CA THR A 221 1.10 4.07 11.13
C THR A 221 -0.12 4.50 11.96
N ASP A 222 -0.17 4.03 13.20
CA ASP A 222 -1.19 4.42 14.19
C ASP A 222 -1.28 5.95 14.43
N SER A 223 -0.20 6.67 14.13
CA SER A 223 -0.03 8.09 14.45
C SER A 223 0.00 8.99 13.21
N GLN A 224 0.64 8.57 12.12
CA GLN A 224 0.94 9.43 10.97
C GLN A 224 1.02 8.63 9.66
N VAL A 225 1.05 9.38 8.54
CA VAL A 225 1.38 8.83 7.23
C VAL A 225 2.74 9.38 6.82
N PHE A 226 3.64 8.50 6.42
CA PHE A 226 4.99 8.84 5.98
C PHE A 226 5.15 8.51 4.50
N TYR A 227 5.83 9.40 3.78
CA TYR A 227 6.24 9.14 2.41
C TYR A 227 7.76 9.02 2.36
N HIS A 228 8.25 7.95 1.73
CA HIS A 228 9.67 7.75 1.47
C HIS A 228 9.90 7.56 -0.02
N CYS A 229 10.82 8.37 -0.54
CA CYS A 229 11.57 8.16 -1.75
C CYS A 229 12.98 8.77 -1.49
#